data_AF-A0A8C0E033-F1
#
_entry.id   AF-A0A8C0E033-F1
#
_cell.length_a   1.000
_cell.length_b   1.000
_cell.length_c   1.000
_cell.angle_alpha   90.00
_cell.angle_beta   90.00
_cell.angle_gamma   90.00
#
_symmetry.space_group_name_H-M   'P 1'
#
loop_
_entity.id
_entity.type
_entity.pdbx_description
1 polymer ?
#
loop_
_entity_poly.entity_id
_entity_poly.type
_entity_poly.pdbx_seq_one_letter_code
_entity_poly.pdbx_strand_id
1 'polypeptide(L)'
;MTSREASLFSFTSPAVKRLLGWKQGDEEEKWAEKAVDSLVKKLKKKKGAMDELERALSCPGQPSKCVTIPRSLDGRLQVSHRKGLPHVIYCRVWRWPDLQSHHELKPLECCEFPFGSKQKEVCINPYHYRRVETPACLLAPSQVQLTLQPSWLSHAQPIAVLVR
;
A
#
# COMPACT_ATOMS: atom_id res chain seq x y z
N MET A 1 -2.62 -36.44 24.84
CA MET A 1 -2.07 -36.88 23.54
C MET A 1 -2.76 -36.08 22.45
N THR A 2 -1.96 -35.52 21.56
CA THR A 2 -2.22 -34.37 20.71
C THR A 2 -3.14 -34.70 19.52
N SER A 3 -4.22 -33.94 19.36
CA SER A 3 -4.99 -33.88 18.12
C SER A 3 -4.20 -33.09 17.06
N ARG A 4 -3.15 -33.70 16.51
CA ARG A 4 -2.60 -33.35 15.20
C ARG A 4 -3.31 -34.28 14.20
N GLU A 5 -3.98 -33.71 13.21
CA GLU A 5 -3.60 -33.85 11.79
C GLU A 5 -4.72 -33.36 10.86
N ALA A 6 -4.29 -32.50 9.94
CA ALA A 6 -4.91 -32.09 8.68
C ALA A 6 -6.29 -31.43 8.72
N SER A 7 -6.26 -30.09 8.64
CA SER A 7 -7.24 -29.31 7.89
C SER A 7 -7.29 -29.84 6.45
N LEU A 8 -8.21 -30.77 6.19
CA LEU A 8 -8.39 -31.42 4.90
C LEU A 8 -9.01 -30.43 3.91
N PHE A 9 -8.16 -29.90 3.03
CA PHE A 9 -8.44 -29.25 1.75
C PHE A 9 -9.10 -27.86 1.77
N SER A 10 -8.29 -26.82 2.03
CA SER A 10 -8.44 -25.60 1.20
C SER A 10 -7.94 -25.97 -0.20
N PHE A 11 -8.86 -26.27 -1.12
CA PHE A 11 -8.56 -26.60 -2.51
C PHE A 11 -8.15 -25.33 -3.27
N THR A 12 -7.02 -24.75 -2.87
CA THR A 12 -6.42 -23.63 -3.60
C THR A 12 -5.94 -24.14 -4.95
N SER A 13 -6.34 -23.43 -6.01
CA SER A 13 -5.89 -23.75 -7.36
C SER A 13 -4.35 -23.78 -7.40
N PRO A 14 -3.70 -24.69 -8.15
CA PRO A 14 -2.24 -24.73 -8.26
C PRO A 14 -1.61 -23.38 -8.62
N ALA A 15 -2.30 -22.60 -9.45
CA ALA A 15 -1.96 -21.22 -9.78
C ALA A 15 -1.89 -20.30 -8.55
N VAL A 16 -2.85 -20.40 -7.63
CA VAL A 16 -2.88 -19.61 -6.39
C VAL A 16 -1.70 -19.99 -5.50
N LYS A 17 -1.41 -21.28 -5.35
CA LYS A 17 -0.25 -21.76 -4.58
C LYS A 17 1.07 -21.21 -5.14
N ARG A 18 1.26 -21.24 -6.46
CA ARG A 18 2.46 -20.68 -7.11
C ARG A 18 2.60 -19.18 -6.84
N LEU A 19 1.52 -18.41 -7.01
CA LEU A 19 1.55 -16.96 -6.78
C LEU A 19 1.73 -16.58 -5.31
N LEU A 20 1.21 -17.39 -4.38
CA LEU A 20 1.44 -17.20 -2.94
C LEU A 20 2.88 -17.52 -2.53
N GLY A 21 3.61 -18.34 -3.31
CA GLY A 21 5.05 -18.56 -3.10
C GLY A 21 5.91 -17.29 -3.21
N TRP A 22 5.40 -16.23 -3.84
CA TRP A 22 6.05 -14.92 -3.93
C TRP A 22 5.53 -13.90 -2.89
N LYS A 23 4.56 -14.28 -2.04
CA LYS A 23 3.99 -13.39 -1.02
C LYS A 23 5.07 -12.91 -0.06
N GLN A 24 4.97 -11.65 0.36
CA GLN A 24 5.80 -11.06 1.41
C GLN A 24 5.06 -11.06 2.76
N GLY A 25 5.82 -11.32 3.83
CA GLY A 25 5.30 -11.42 5.20
C GLY A 25 4.42 -12.65 5.43
N ASP A 26 4.10 -12.90 6.69
CA ASP A 26 3.26 -13.98 7.19
C ASP A 26 1.89 -13.48 7.69
N GLU A 27 1.80 -12.21 8.06
CA GLU A 27 0.54 -11.61 8.48
C GLU A 27 -0.54 -11.70 7.37
N GLU A 28 -1.78 -11.97 7.81
CA GLU A 28 -2.99 -11.99 7.00
C GLU A 28 -3.04 -13.00 5.84
N GLU A 29 -2.33 -14.13 5.97
CA GLU A 29 -2.21 -15.18 4.94
C GLU A 29 -3.55 -15.62 4.34
N LYS A 30 -4.54 -15.95 5.18
CA LYS A 30 -5.88 -16.38 4.73
C LYS A 30 -6.60 -15.33 3.89
N TRP A 31 -6.34 -14.05 4.13
CA TRP A 31 -6.94 -12.99 3.33
C TRP A 31 -6.20 -12.80 2.01
N ALA A 32 -4.86 -12.87 2.04
CA ALA A 32 -4.03 -12.84 0.83
C ALA A 32 -4.38 -13.99 -0.13
N GLU A 33 -4.62 -15.20 0.39
CA GLU A 33 -5.08 -16.35 -0.39
C GLU A 33 -6.38 -16.04 -1.13
N LYS A 34 -7.38 -15.46 -0.46
CA LYS A 34 -8.65 -15.04 -1.07
C LYS A 34 -8.47 -13.93 -2.12
N ALA A 35 -7.55 -13.00 -1.88
CA ALA A 35 -7.23 -11.92 -2.82
C ALA A 35 -6.61 -12.49 -4.11
N VAL A 36 -5.60 -13.35 -3.97
CA VAL A 36 -4.92 -14.01 -5.09
C VAL A 36 -5.87 -14.95 -5.84
N ASP A 37 -6.72 -15.71 -5.14
CA ASP A 37 -7.73 -16.56 -5.77
C ASP A 37 -8.73 -15.75 -6.62
N SER A 38 -9.22 -14.62 -6.08
CA SER A 38 -10.08 -13.70 -6.83
C SER A 38 -9.38 -13.13 -8.06
N LEU A 39 -8.09 -12.80 -7.95
CA LEU A 39 -7.29 -12.34 -9.09
C LEU A 39 -7.13 -13.43 -10.15
N VAL A 40 -6.72 -14.64 -9.77
CA VAL A 40 -6.51 -15.77 -10.68
C VAL A 40 -7.78 -16.06 -11.47
N LYS A 41 -8.95 -16.03 -10.82
CA LYS A 41 -10.25 -16.18 -11.49
C LYS A 41 -10.51 -15.09 -12.54
N LYS A 42 -10.08 -13.85 -12.31
CA LYS A 42 -10.19 -12.75 -13.28
C LYS A 42 -9.18 -12.90 -14.42
N LEU A 43 -7.93 -13.22 -14.12
CA LEU A 43 -6.86 -13.34 -15.12
C LEU A 43 -7.04 -14.56 -16.02
N LYS A 44 -7.64 -15.66 -15.54
CA LYS A 44 -8.00 -16.81 -16.37
C LYS A 44 -8.96 -16.48 -17.53
N LYS A 45 -9.70 -15.37 -17.45
CA LYS A 45 -10.56 -14.89 -18.55
C LYS A 45 -9.78 -14.16 -19.65
N LYS A 46 -8.51 -13.80 -19.40
CA LYS A 46 -7.63 -13.10 -20.34
C LYS A 46 -6.45 -14.00 -20.71
N LYS A 47 -6.37 -14.38 -21.99
CA LYS A 47 -5.30 -15.23 -22.51
C LYS A 47 -3.93 -14.58 -22.27
N GLY A 48 -3.00 -15.32 -21.66
CA GLY A 48 -1.62 -14.88 -21.40
C GLY A 48 -1.42 -13.94 -20.20
N ALA A 49 -2.49 -13.44 -19.57
CA ALA A 49 -2.36 -12.52 -18.43
C ALA A 49 -1.81 -13.20 -17.17
N MET A 50 -2.05 -14.51 -17.03
CA MET A 50 -1.57 -15.30 -15.91
C MET A 50 -0.06 -15.57 -16.04
N ASP A 51 0.38 -16.00 -17.23
CA ASP A 51 1.80 -16.25 -17.54
C ASP A 51 2.63 -14.97 -17.39
N GLU A 52 2.08 -13.83 -17.83
CA GLU A 52 2.73 -12.53 -17.71
C GLU A 52 2.90 -12.10 -16.24
N LEU A 53 1.92 -12.38 -15.39
CA LEU A 53 2.04 -12.13 -13.95
C LEU A 53 3.09 -13.03 -13.29
N GLU A 54 3.09 -14.33 -13.61
CA GLU A 54 4.10 -15.25 -13.11
C GLU A 54 5.50 -14.81 -13.51
N ARG A 55 5.69 -14.43 -14.79
CA ARG A 55 6.95 -13.91 -15.33
C ARG A 55 7.43 -12.66 -14.60
N ALA A 56 6.53 -11.72 -14.34
CA ALA A 56 6.85 -10.49 -13.61
C ALA A 56 7.32 -10.79 -12.18
N LEU A 57 6.66 -11.74 -11.49
CA LEU A 57 7.01 -12.15 -10.13
C LEU A 57 8.31 -12.96 -10.06
N SER A 58 8.57 -13.84 -11.03
CA SER A 58 9.74 -14.73 -11.02
C SER A 58 11.04 -14.03 -11.41
N CYS A 59 10.98 -12.97 -12.22
CA CYS A 59 12.15 -12.25 -12.70
C CYS A 59 12.08 -10.75 -12.35
N PRO A 60 12.19 -10.39 -11.05
CA PRO A 60 12.23 -8.98 -10.63
C PRO A 60 13.36 -8.24 -11.35
N GLY A 61 13.05 -7.09 -11.96
CA GLY A 61 14.03 -6.26 -12.68
C GLY A 61 14.05 -6.46 -14.19
N GLN A 62 13.40 -7.51 -14.73
CA GLN A 62 13.16 -7.60 -16.17
C GLN A 62 11.89 -6.84 -16.57
N PRO A 63 11.85 -6.22 -17.76
CA PRO A 63 10.65 -5.57 -18.25
C PRO A 63 9.53 -6.59 -18.50
N SER A 64 8.40 -6.38 -17.83
CA SER A 64 7.17 -7.16 -17.98
C SER A 64 6.04 -6.29 -18.54
N LYS A 65 5.04 -6.90 -19.19
CA LYS A 65 3.85 -6.21 -19.70
C LYS A 65 2.85 -5.91 -18.58
N CYS A 66 1.86 -5.07 -18.90
CA CYS A 66 0.79 -4.76 -17.97
C CYS A 66 -0.08 -6.01 -17.72
N VAL A 67 -0.36 -6.29 -16.45
CA VAL A 67 -1.35 -7.30 -16.05
C VAL A 67 -2.54 -6.54 -15.51
N THR A 68 -3.65 -6.53 -16.26
CA THR A 68 -4.78 -5.64 -15.99
C THR A 68 -6.05 -6.36 -15.56
N ILE A 69 -6.86 -5.70 -14.73
CA ILE A 69 -8.23 -6.13 -14.39
C ILE A 69 -9.24 -5.01 -14.70
N PRO A 70 -10.53 -5.33 -14.90
CA PRO A 70 -11.57 -4.32 -15.06
C PRO A 70 -11.65 -3.39 -13.84
N ARG A 71 -11.77 -2.09 -14.10
CA ARG A 71 -11.88 -1.05 -13.07
C ARG A 71 -13.34 -0.91 -12.61
N SER A 72 -13.59 -1.00 -11.31
CA SER A 72 -14.88 -0.66 -10.69
C SER A 72 -15.19 0.84 -10.85
N LEU A 73 -16.46 1.24 -10.77
CA LEU A 73 -16.87 2.66 -10.86
C LEU A 73 -16.15 3.56 -9.85
N ASP A 74 -15.98 3.08 -8.61
CA ASP A 74 -15.26 3.77 -7.54
C ASP A 74 -13.77 3.41 -7.46
N GLY A 75 -13.28 2.58 -8.39
CA GLY A 75 -11.91 2.08 -8.44
C GLY A 75 -11.53 1.09 -7.34
N ARG A 76 -12.45 0.68 -6.46
CA ARG A 76 -12.17 -0.24 -5.35
C ARG A 76 -12.46 -1.69 -5.72
N LEU A 77 -11.69 -2.60 -5.15
CA LEU A 77 -11.89 -4.04 -5.19
C LEU A 77 -12.30 -4.53 -3.80
N GLN A 78 -13.35 -5.35 -3.74
CA GLN A 78 -13.79 -6.00 -2.51
C GLN A 78 -13.27 -7.44 -2.45
N VAL A 79 -12.57 -7.78 -1.37
CA VAL A 79 -12.07 -9.13 -1.09
C VAL A 79 -12.44 -9.49 0.35
N SER A 80 -13.25 -10.54 0.52
CA SER A 80 -13.65 -11.07 1.84
C SER A 80 -14.11 -9.98 2.83
N HIS A 81 -15.09 -9.16 2.42
CA HIS A 81 -15.66 -8.03 3.17
C HIS A 81 -14.75 -6.80 3.36
N ARG A 82 -13.49 -6.83 2.90
CA ARG A 82 -12.60 -5.67 2.91
C ARG A 82 -12.59 -4.98 1.56
N LYS A 83 -12.62 -3.65 1.53
CA LYS A 83 -12.53 -2.84 0.30
C LYS A 83 -11.17 -2.15 0.26
N GLY A 84 -10.49 -2.22 -0.88
CA GLY A 84 -9.20 -1.56 -1.08
C GLY A 84 -8.94 -1.28 -2.56
N LEU A 85 -7.87 -0.55 -2.85
CA LEU A 85 -7.47 -0.28 -4.23
C LEU A 85 -6.69 -1.48 -4.78
N PRO A 86 -7.00 -1.98 -5.99
CA PRO A 86 -6.46 -3.25 -6.46
C PRO A 86 -4.93 -3.23 -6.59
N HIS A 87 -4.34 -2.17 -7.14
CA HIS A 87 -2.89 -2.02 -7.24
C HIS A 87 -2.20 -2.00 -5.86
N VAL A 88 -2.79 -1.35 -4.85
CA VAL A 88 -2.28 -1.33 -3.47
C VAL A 88 -2.34 -2.74 -2.85
N ILE A 89 -3.47 -3.44 -3.00
CA ILE A 89 -3.66 -4.80 -2.47
C ILE A 89 -2.55 -5.73 -2.97
N TYR A 90 -2.32 -5.77 -4.28
CA TYR A 90 -1.37 -6.70 -4.87
C TYR A 90 0.09 -6.27 -4.70
N CYS A 91 0.38 -4.96 -4.63
CA CYS A 91 1.70 -4.48 -4.20
C CYS A 91 2.02 -4.86 -2.76
N ARG A 92 1.02 -4.82 -1.87
CA ARG A 92 1.17 -5.24 -0.47
C ARG A 92 1.45 -6.73 -0.36
N VAL A 93 0.75 -7.56 -1.14
CA VAL A 93 0.93 -9.01 -1.16
C VAL A 93 2.33 -9.41 -1.62
N TRP A 94 2.86 -8.82 -2.70
CA TRP A 94 4.09 -9.33 -3.35
C TRP A 94 5.35 -8.49 -3.16
N ARG A 95 5.27 -7.27 -2.60
CA ARG A 95 6.45 -6.39 -2.46
C ARG A 95 6.57 -5.73 -1.11
N TRP A 96 5.54 -5.03 -0.64
CA TRP A 96 5.63 -4.15 0.53
C TRP A 96 4.49 -4.43 1.52
N PRO A 97 4.65 -5.39 2.44
CA PRO A 97 3.58 -5.76 3.38
C PRO A 97 3.16 -4.59 4.28
N ASP A 98 4.07 -3.65 4.52
CA ASP A 98 3.90 -2.44 5.32
C ASP A 98 3.33 -1.24 4.55
N LEU A 99 3.01 -1.40 3.25
CA LEU A 99 2.45 -0.32 2.43
C LEU A 99 1.10 0.14 3.00
N GLN A 100 0.98 1.41 3.40
CA GLN A 100 -0.21 1.92 4.09
C GLN A 100 -1.26 2.43 3.10
N SER A 101 -0.83 3.21 2.11
CA SER A 101 -1.76 3.91 1.20
C SER A 101 -1.27 3.97 -0.25
N HIS A 102 -2.16 4.38 -1.15
CA HIS A 102 -1.83 4.62 -2.56
C HIS A 102 -0.92 5.84 -2.78
N HIS A 103 -0.79 6.75 -1.81
CA HIS A 103 0.09 7.92 -1.93
C HIS A 103 1.57 7.51 -1.95
N GLU A 104 1.89 6.35 -1.37
CA GLU A 104 3.21 5.74 -1.40
C GLU A 104 3.53 5.03 -2.72
N LEU A 105 2.60 4.99 -3.69
CA LEU A 105 2.84 4.35 -4.98
C LEU A 105 2.82 5.37 -6.12
N LYS A 106 3.85 5.32 -6.96
CA LYS A 106 3.88 6.02 -8.24
C LYS A 106 4.03 5.01 -9.39
N PRO A 107 3.25 5.12 -10.46
CA PRO A 107 3.43 4.27 -11.63
C PRO A 107 4.78 4.56 -12.30
N LEU A 108 5.36 3.54 -12.93
CA LEU A 108 6.49 3.69 -13.84
C LEU A 108 6.00 4.09 -15.23
N GLU A 109 6.89 4.69 -16.02
CA GLU A 109 6.60 5.10 -17.40
C GLU A 109 6.24 3.93 -18.31
N CYS A 110 6.73 2.73 -18.02
CA CYS A 110 6.40 1.51 -18.76
C CYS A 110 4.96 1.00 -18.51
N CYS A 111 4.22 1.60 -17.59
CA CYS A 111 2.85 1.21 -17.27
C CYS A 111 1.85 1.96 -18.15
N GLU A 112 1.20 1.26 -19.06
CA GLU A 112 0.17 1.81 -19.96
C GLU A 112 -1.19 2.00 -19.26
N PHE A 113 -1.47 1.20 -18.21
CA PHE A 113 -2.75 1.18 -17.50
C PHE A 113 -2.61 1.51 -16.01
N PRO A 114 -1.93 2.60 -15.61
CA PRO A 114 -1.74 2.91 -14.20
C PRO A 114 -3.09 3.31 -13.56
N PHE A 115 -3.26 3.07 -12.26
CA PHE A 115 -4.52 3.34 -11.58
C PHE A 115 -5.08 4.77 -11.79
N GLY A 116 -4.21 5.78 -11.90
CA GLY A 116 -4.58 7.18 -12.11
C GLY A 116 -5.08 7.53 -13.51
N SER A 117 -4.88 6.68 -14.53
CA SER A 117 -5.23 7.01 -15.93
C SER A 117 -6.73 7.01 -16.23
N LYS A 118 -7.56 6.65 -15.26
CA LYS A 118 -9.03 6.59 -15.37
C LYS A 118 -9.57 5.71 -16.51
N GLN A 119 -8.74 4.82 -17.07
CA GLN A 119 -9.14 3.89 -18.11
C GLN A 119 -10.10 2.80 -17.59
N LYS A 120 -10.70 2.03 -18.51
CA LYS A 120 -11.60 0.90 -18.18
C LYS A 120 -10.89 -0.24 -17.46
N GLU A 121 -9.58 -0.32 -17.61
CA GLU A 121 -8.73 -1.33 -17.01
C GLU A 121 -7.70 -0.70 -16.08
N VAL A 122 -7.24 -1.46 -15.09
CA VAL A 122 -6.18 -1.07 -14.15
C VAL A 122 -5.12 -2.15 -14.09
N CYS A 123 -3.86 -1.74 -14.25
CA CYS A 123 -2.68 -2.59 -14.07
C CYS A 123 -2.47 -2.88 -12.58
N ILE A 124 -2.30 -4.16 -12.25
CA ILE A 124 -2.01 -4.66 -10.91
C ILE A 124 -0.62 -5.28 -10.79
N ASN A 125 0.18 -5.23 -11.85
CA ASN A 125 1.56 -5.72 -11.83
C ASN A 125 2.35 -4.88 -10.81
N PRO A 126 2.87 -5.48 -9.72
CA PRO A 126 3.49 -4.73 -8.65
C PRO A 126 4.83 -4.09 -9.08
N TYR A 127 5.46 -4.58 -10.15
CA TYR A 127 6.69 -4.01 -10.72
C TYR A 127 6.45 -2.84 -11.67
N HIS A 128 5.18 -2.51 -11.95
CA HIS A 128 4.80 -1.30 -12.68
C HIS A 128 4.58 -0.09 -11.77
N TYR A 129 4.83 -0.27 -10.47
CA TYR A 129 4.79 0.78 -9.47
C TYR A 129 6.12 0.84 -8.72
N ARG A 130 6.54 2.04 -8.36
CA ARG A 130 7.63 2.28 -7.40
C ARG A 130 7.04 2.82 -6.11
N ARG A 131 7.64 2.42 -4.99
CA ARG A 131 7.34 3.03 -3.70
C ARG A 131 7.98 4.40 -3.64
N VAL A 132 7.25 5.35 -3.09
CA VAL A 132 7.73 6.69 -2.76
C VAL A 132 7.39 6.97 -1.31
N GLU A 133 8.14 7.86 -0.69
CA GLU A 133 7.75 8.38 0.62
C GLU A 133 6.41 9.09 0.48
N THR A 134 5.47 8.82 1.39
CA THR A 134 4.29 9.67 1.49
C THR A 134 4.83 11.07 1.71
N PRO A 135 4.48 12.07 0.89
CA PRO A 135 4.86 13.45 1.20
C PRO A 135 4.32 13.67 2.60
N ALA A 136 5.23 13.77 3.57
CA ALA A 136 4.84 14.09 4.92
C ALA A 136 3.89 15.28 4.76
N CYS A 137 2.68 15.17 5.31
CA CYS A 137 2.01 16.38 5.74
C CYS A 137 3.11 17.15 6.45
N LEU A 138 3.57 18.23 5.82
CA LEU A 138 4.39 19.23 6.47
C LEU A 138 3.62 19.43 7.77
N LEU A 139 4.18 18.92 8.86
CA LEU A 139 3.72 19.28 10.18
C LEU A 139 3.75 20.79 10.08
N ALA A 140 2.57 21.40 9.98
CA ALA A 140 2.47 22.83 10.10
C ALA A 140 3.33 23.14 11.32
N PRO A 141 4.35 24.01 11.24
CA PRO A 141 4.95 24.48 12.46
C PRO A 141 3.75 25.05 13.20
N SER A 142 3.39 24.41 14.31
CA SER A 142 2.44 24.98 15.22
C SER A 142 2.99 26.38 15.45
N GLN A 143 2.27 27.38 14.95
CA GLN A 143 2.34 28.71 15.53
C GLN A 143 1.85 28.53 16.97
N VAL A 144 2.70 27.95 17.81
CA VAL A 144 2.71 28.31 19.22
C VAL A 144 3.28 29.71 19.19
N GLN A 145 2.39 30.67 18.95
CA GLN A 145 2.64 32.06 19.26
C GLN A 145 2.76 32.10 20.80
N LEU A 146 3.92 31.70 21.31
CA LEU A 146 4.35 32.07 22.64
C LEU A 146 4.51 33.58 22.57
N THR A 147 3.45 34.28 22.93
CA THR A 147 3.48 35.66 23.34
C THR A 147 4.44 35.73 24.54
N LEU A 148 5.72 35.93 24.27
CA LEU A 148 6.66 36.44 25.25
C LEU A 148 6.18 37.85 25.59
N GLN A 149 5.32 37.96 26.60
CA GLN A 149 5.11 39.23 27.29
C GLN A 149 6.37 39.55 28.10
N PRO A 150 7.00 40.72 27.94
CA PRO A 150 8.02 41.16 28.88
C PRO A 150 7.34 41.54 30.20
N SER A 151 7.62 40.80 31.27
CA SER A 151 7.09 41.00 32.62
C SER A 151 7.84 42.11 33.38
N TRP A 152 7.96 43.32 32.83
CA TRP A 152 8.75 44.41 33.46
C TRP A 152 7.87 45.61 33.84
N LEU A 153 6.78 45.37 34.57
CA LEU A 153 6.01 46.39 35.27
C LEU A 153 5.82 45.97 36.73
N SER A 154 6.88 46.13 37.52
CA SER A 154 6.80 46.36 38.97
C SER A 154 8.20 46.67 39.51
N HIS A 155 8.58 47.94 39.48
CA HIS A 155 9.54 48.49 40.42
C HIS A 155 9.02 49.85 40.88
N ALA A 156 8.10 49.79 41.86
CA ALA A 156 7.97 50.87 42.83
C ALA A 156 8.95 50.57 43.97
N GLN A 157 9.87 51.49 44.24
CA GLN A 157 10.24 52.02 45.57
C GLN A 157 11.40 53.03 45.40
N PRO A 158 11.23 54.32 45.74
CA PRO A 158 12.35 55.20 46.02
C PRO A 158 12.72 55.10 47.50
N ILE A 159 13.91 54.58 47.81
CA ILE A 159 14.57 54.85 49.10
C ILE A 159 15.67 55.85 48.79
N ALA A 160 15.42 57.11 49.14
CA ALA A 160 16.47 58.12 49.22
C ALA A 160 17.35 57.79 50.44
N VAL A 161 18.57 57.33 50.19
CA VAL A 161 19.63 57.28 51.20
C VAL A 161 20.55 58.47 50.94
N LEU A 162 20.46 59.43 51.86
CA LEU A 162 21.42 60.51 52.14
C LEU A 162 22.83 59.95 52.37
N VAL A 163 23.88 60.72 51.99
CA VAL A 163 25.32 60.69 52.40
C VAL A 163 26.17 60.94 51.13
N ARG A 164 26.97 62.02 50.95
CA ARG A 164 27.64 62.99 51.83
C ARG A 164 27.49 64.41 51.31
#